data_AF-A0A3G2L3S7-F1
#
_entry.id   AF-A0A3G2L3S7-F1
#
_cell.length_a   1.000
_cell.length_b   1.000
_cell.length_c   1.000
_cell.angle_alpha   90.00
_cell.angle_beta   90.00
_cell.angle_gamma   90.00
#
_symmetry.space_group_name_H-M   'P 1'
#
loop_
_entity.id
_entity.type
_entity.pdbx_description
1 polymer ?
#
loop_
_entity_poly.entity_id
_entity_poly.type
_entity_poly.pdbx_seq_one_letter_code
_entity_poly.pdbx_strand_id
1 'polypeptide(L)'
;MLNSLLISSIFLLCLLLSSSVGAQIFNNEVEAEINIESENILTDIVFSAYNKTSLKKSLRYRAMIVKNSDQTYEDEQYFILEPGERKNISKASLALEEDQRTVVFVLIYEDEKAIGKDRLVINGFDGEDDMKPKVVQQNSILQENGRTVSQDIDLMTGMVFENTKTKPGRDFYQKFYLEYNNNNIKGNEIVKVDEVLAIGGNTQIKIYAGDNLVVQFFLNPRSSYINEMVNQSIARVHQYFIQTKAINQNTIQY
;
A
#
# COMPACT_ATOMS: atom_id res chain seq x y z
N MET A 1 -55.75 1.54 13.10
CA MET A 1 -54.69 0.50 13.13
C MET A 1 -54.12 0.19 11.75
N LEU A 2 -54.94 -0.03 10.71
CA LEU A 2 -54.42 -0.35 9.36
C LEU A 2 -53.49 0.72 8.76
N ASN A 3 -53.84 2.01 8.91
CA ASN A 3 -53.00 3.10 8.37
C ASN A 3 -51.67 3.27 9.11
N SER A 4 -51.57 2.98 10.42
CA SER A 4 -50.30 3.09 11.14
C SER A 4 -49.34 1.95 10.80
N LEU A 5 -49.87 0.76 10.51
CA LEU A 5 -49.10 -0.38 10.01
C LEU A 5 -48.54 -0.14 8.60
N LEU A 6 -49.34 0.45 7.70
CA LEU A 6 -48.90 0.83 6.36
C LEU A 6 -47.81 1.92 6.37
N ILE A 7 -47.97 2.95 7.22
CA ILE A 7 -46.96 4.01 7.38
C ILE A 7 -45.65 3.46 7.97
N SER A 8 -45.75 2.57 8.96
CA SER A 8 -44.57 1.89 9.54
C SER A 8 -43.85 1.01 8.53
N SER A 9 -44.58 0.36 7.61
CA SER A 9 -44.00 -0.51 6.59
C SER A 9 -43.31 0.28 5.48
N ILE A 10 -43.79 1.48 5.15
CA ILE A 10 -43.15 2.42 4.22
C ILE A 10 -41.86 3.00 4.82
N PHE A 11 -41.88 3.34 6.11
CA PHE A 11 -40.69 3.85 6.81
C PHE A 11 -39.57 2.80 6.89
N LEU A 12 -39.93 1.53 7.12
CA LEU A 12 -38.98 0.41 7.13
C LEU A 12 -38.38 0.13 5.74
N LEU A 13 -39.15 0.35 4.67
CA LEU A 13 -38.69 0.19 3.29
C LEU A 13 -37.72 1.30 2.85
N CYS A 14 -37.92 2.54 3.31
CA CYS A 14 -36.99 3.66 3.07
C CYS A 14 -35.65 3.48 3.79
N LEU A 15 -35.61 2.78 4.92
CA LEU A 15 -34.37 2.51 5.67
C LEU A 15 -33.46 1.49 4.99
N LEU A 16 -33.99 0.68 4.06
CA LEU A 16 -33.23 -0.35 3.33
C LEU A 16 -32.59 0.16 2.02
N LEU A 17 -32.81 1.42 1.64
CA LEU A 17 -32.33 2.00 0.37
C LEU A 17 -31.10 2.91 0.53
N SER A 18 -30.58 3.13 1.74
CA SER A 18 -29.49 4.08 2.00
C SER A 18 -28.09 3.47 2.11
N SER A 19 -27.92 2.16 1.87
CA SER A 19 -26.59 1.55 1.79
C SER A 19 -25.98 1.73 0.40
N SER A 20 -25.67 2.98 0.02
CA SER A 20 -24.74 3.23 -1.07
C SER A 20 -23.33 2.81 -0.63
N VAL A 21 -22.94 1.60 -0.99
CA VAL A 21 -21.56 1.12 -0.90
C VAL A 21 -20.73 1.91 -1.90
N GLY A 22 -20.15 3.02 -1.46
CA GLY A 22 -19.19 3.77 -2.25
C GLY A 22 -17.88 3.00 -2.32
N ALA A 23 -17.71 2.15 -3.33
CA ALA A 23 -16.38 1.74 -3.73
C ALA A 23 -15.61 3.01 -4.15
N GLN A 24 -14.51 3.35 -3.49
CA GLN A 24 -13.63 4.43 -3.95
C GLN A 24 -12.99 3.99 -5.26
N ILE A 25 -13.31 4.71 -6.35
CA ILE A 25 -12.71 4.51 -7.66
C ILE A 25 -11.58 5.54 -7.81
N PHE A 26 -10.34 5.08 -7.69
CA PHE A 26 -9.15 5.90 -7.95
C PHE A 26 -9.02 6.22 -9.44
N ASN A 27 -8.34 7.33 -9.76
CA ASN A 27 -8.05 7.78 -11.12
C ASN A 27 -9.29 8.11 -11.97
N ASN A 28 -10.47 8.26 -11.34
CA ASN A 28 -11.72 8.59 -12.02
C ASN A 28 -11.82 10.09 -12.35
N GLU A 29 -11.58 10.96 -11.36
CA GLU A 29 -11.62 12.42 -11.53
C GLU A 29 -10.24 13.01 -11.81
N VAL A 30 -9.23 12.56 -11.07
CA VAL A 30 -7.83 12.93 -11.28
C VAL A 30 -7.02 11.66 -11.38
N GLU A 31 -6.39 11.46 -12.53
CA GLU A 31 -5.52 10.32 -12.78
C GLU A 31 -4.09 10.68 -12.40
N ALA A 32 -3.48 9.87 -11.54
CA ALA A 32 -2.04 9.91 -11.28
C ALA A 32 -1.32 9.01 -12.28
N GLU A 33 -0.11 9.40 -12.68
CA GLU A 33 0.68 8.63 -13.64
C GLU A 33 2.18 8.80 -13.37
N ILE A 34 2.89 7.68 -13.32
CA ILE A 34 4.35 7.58 -13.19
C ILE A 34 4.92 7.23 -14.56
N ASN A 35 5.77 8.11 -15.09
CA ASN A 35 6.50 7.85 -16.33
C ASN A 35 8.00 7.75 -16.08
N ILE A 36 8.66 6.88 -16.84
CA ILE A 36 10.12 6.78 -16.88
C ILE A 36 10.60 7.47 -18.16
N GLU A 37 11.45 8.48 -17.99
CA GLU A 37 12.22 9.10 -19.05
C GLU A 37 13.67 8.68 -18.87
N SER A 38 14.20 7.84 -19.76
CA SER A 38 15.58 7.40 -19.68
C SER A 38 16.49 8.31 -20.51
N GLU A 39 17.24 9.19 -19.84
CA GLU A 39 18.37 9.91 -20.42
C GLU A 39 19.68 9.46 -19.76
N ASN A 40 20.34 8.46 -20.37
CA ASN A 40 21.69 8.00 -20.02
C ASN A 40 21.81 7.20 -18.70
N ILE A 41 22.76 7.58 -17.83
CA ILE A 41 23.18 6.87 -16.60
C ILE A 41 22.18 7.04 -15.46
N LEU A 42 21.40 8.14 -15.49
CA LEU A 42 20.36 8.42 -14.51
C LEU A 42 19.00 8.16 -15.15
N THR A 43 18.09 7.59 -14.38
CA THR A 43 16.70 7.42 -14.78
C THR A 43 15.88 8.54 -14.16
N ASP A 44 15.10 9.20 -15.01
CA ASP A 44 14.16 10.23 -14.58
C ASP A 44 12.79 9.61 -14.39
N ILE A 45 12.26 9.77 -13.18
CA ILE A 45 10.93 9.31 -12.79
C ILE A 45 10.05 10.55 -12.67
N VAL A 46 9.10 10.68 -13.59
CA VAL A 46 8.22 11.85 -13.69
C VAL A 46 6.87 11.51 -13.10
N PHE A 47 6.46 12.27 -12.10
CA PHE A 47 5.15 12.16 -11.46
C PHE A 47 4.20 13.18 -12.09
N SER A 48 3.10 12.71 -12.65
CA SER A 48 2.13 13.58 -13.32
C SER A 48 0.70 13.32 -12.88
N ALA A 49 -0.15 14.30 -13.12
CA ALA A 49 -1.59 14.20 -12.89
C ALA A 49 -2.38 14.71 -14.09
N TYR A 50 -3.52 14.10 -14.35
CA TYR A 50 -4.48 14.54 -15.36
C TYR A 50 -5.86 14.78 -14.75
N ASN A 51 -6.37 16.01 -14.89
CA ASN A 51 -7.71 16.38 -14.43
C ASN A 51 -8.75 16.05 -15.50
N LYS A 52 -9.54 15.01 -15.25
CA LYS A 52 -10.64 14.57 -16.14
C LYS A 52 -11.91 15.40 -15.96
N THR A 53 -11.94 16.30 -14.98
CA THR A 53 -13.12 17.10 -14.66
C THR A 53 -13.10 18.45 -15.37
N SER A 54 -14.27 19.11 -15.40
CA SER A 54 -14.42 20.48 -15.89
C SER A 54 -14.11 21.55 -14.84
N LEU A 55 -13.65 21.16 -13.65
CA LEU A 55 -13.43 22.05 -12.52
C LEU A 55 -11.94 22.15 -12.20
N LYS A 56 -11.50 23.36 -11.86
CA LYS A 56 -10.16 23.61 -11.32
C LYS A 56 -10.05 22.97 -9.94
N LYS A 57 -8.98 22.22 -9.69
CA LYS A 57 -8.74 21.54 -8.41
C LYS A 57 -7.49 22.05 -7.72
N SER A 58 -7.55 22.12 -6.39
CA SER A 58 -6.41 22.35 -5.51
C SER A 58 -6.11 21.03 -4.81
N LEU A 59 -4.94 20.47 -5.08
CA LEU A 59 -4.62 19.09 -4.75
C LEU A 59 -3.32 19.02 -3.96
N ARG A 60 -3.16 17.94 -3.21
CA ARG A 60 -1.89 17.55 -2.58
C ARG A 60 -1.39 16.29 -3.26
N TYR A 61 -0.10 16.23 -3.58
CA TYR A 61 0.52 15.00 -4.07
C TYR A 61 1.52 14.49 -3.04
N ARG A 62 1.70 13.18 -2.98
CA ARG A 62 2.80 12.54 -2.28
C ARG A 62 3.39 11.45 -3.16
N ALA A 63 4.70 11.51 -3.41
CA ALA A 63 5.47 10.54 -4.16
C ALA A 63 6.49 9.86 -3.26
N MET A 64 6.70 8.57 -3.47
CA MET A 64 7.66 7.76 -2.73
C MET A 64 8.40 6.82 -3.68
N ILE A 65 9.72 6.76 -3.55
CA ILE A 65 10.56 5.76 -4.22
C ILE A 65 11.28 4.96 -3.15
N VAL A 66 11.06 3.66 -3.17
CA VAL A 66 11.67 2.74 -2.23
C VAL A 66 12.51 1.74 -3.00
N LYS A 67 13.81 1.77 -2.73
CA LYS A 67 14.75 0.74 -3.14
C LYS A 67 14.90 -0.23 -1.97
N ASN A 68 15.10 -1.53 -2.19
CA ASN A 68 15.19 -2.58 -1.14
C ASN A 68 15.33 -2.05 0.31
N SER A 69 14.17 -1.89 0.98
CA SER A 69 13.89 -1.33 2.32
C SER A 69 14.29 0.09 2.71
N ASP A 70 15.05 0.82 1.89
CA ASP A 70 15.39 2.20 2.16
C ASP A 70 14.51 3.13 1.32
N GLN A 71 13.72 3.97 2.01
CA GLN A 71 13.07 5.12 1.38
C GLN A 71 14.17 6.01 0.81
N THR A 72 14.29 6.04 -0.51
CA THR A 72 15.33 6.81 -1.19
C THR A 72 14.83 8.20 -1.55
N TYR A 73 13.52 8.35 -1.69
CA TYR A 73 12.88 9.61 -2.05
C TYR A 73 11.46 9.65 -1.49
N GLU A 74 11.12 10.75 -0.84
CA GLU A 74 9.76 11.13 -0.48
C GLU A 74 9.61 12.60 -0.84
N ASP A 75 8.51 12.94 -1.52
CA ASP A 75 8.21 14.31 -1.92
C ASP A 75 6.71 14.57 -1.79
N GLU A 76 6.37 15.69 -1.18
CA GLU A 76 4.99 16.08 -0.88
C GLU A 76 4.82 17.58 -1.08
N GLN A 77 3.85 17.97 -1.91
CA GLN A 77 3.53 19.37 -2.12
C GLN A 77 2.07 19.59 -2.51
N TYR A 78 1.62 20.83 -2.43
CA TYR A 78 0.33 21.25 -2.99
C TYR A 78 0.51 21.76 -4.41
N PHE A 79 -0.47 21.48 -5.26
CA PHE A 79 -0.48 21.94 -6.64
C PHE A 79 -1.89 22.25 -7.11
N ILE A 80 -1.97 23.17 -8.06
CA ILE A 80 -3.20 23.50 -8.77
C ILE A 80 -3.21 22.76 -10.11
N LEU A 81 -4.37 22.20 -10.46
CA LEU A 81 -4.60 21.50 -11.70
C LEU A 81 -5.87 22.05 -12.39
N GLU A 82 -5.69 22.62 -13.57
CA GLU A 82 -6.77 23.21 -14.36
C GLU A 82 -7.64 22.12 -15.02
N PRO A 83 -8.88 22.44 -15.46
CA PRO A 83 -9.74 21.49 -16.16
C PRO A 83 -9.07 20.93 -17.43
N GLY A 84 -9.06 19.60 -17.58
CA GLY A 84 -8.45 18.95 -18.74
C GLY A 84 -6.92 19.09 -18.83
N GLU A 85 -6.26 19.63 -17.81
CA GLU A 85 -4.81 19.77 -17.77
C GLU A 85 -4.14 18.44 -17.39
N ARG A 86 -3.09 18.08 -18.13
CA ARG A 86 -2.07 17.13 -17.68
C ARG A 86 -0.85 17.91 -17.25
N LYS A 87 -0.39 17.67 -16.02
CA LYS A 87 0.71 18.42 -15.41
C LYS A 87 1.75 17.49 -14.84
N ASN A 88 3.02 17.73 -15.19
CA ASN A 88 4.15 17.12 -14.50
C ASN A 88 4.34 17.88 -13.18
N ILE A 89 4.18 17.16 -12.06
CA ILE A 89 4.18 17.74 -10.72
C ILE A 89 5.60 17.80 -10.18
N SER A 90 6.35 16.71 -10.32
CA SER A 90 7.74 16.60 -9.90
C SER A 90 8.49 15.54 -10.70
N LYS A 91 9.81 15.52 -10.52
CA LYS A 91 10.74 14.63 -11.20
C LYS A 91 11.83 14.22 -10.23
N ALA A 92 12.05 12.92 -10.10
CA ALA A 92 13.15 12.35 -9.35
C ALA A 92 14.17 11.75 -10.32
N SER A 93 15.44 12.12 -10.18
CA SER A 93 16.55 11.61 -11.01
C SER A 93 17.44 10.73 -10.15
N LEU A 94 17.53 9.43 -10.47
CA LEU A 94 18.32 8.49 -9.70
C LEU A 94 18.94 7.40 -10.59
N ALA A 95 20.10 6.90 -10.19
CA ALA A 95 20.66 5.70 -10.77
C ALA A 95 19.81 4.50 -10.37
N LEU A 96 19.43 3.67 -11.33
CA LEU A 96 18.77 2.39 -11.11
C LEU A 96 19.77 1.28 -11.42
N GLU A 97 20.01 0.39 -10.45
CA GLU A 97 20.86 -0.78 -10.63
C GLU A 97 20.00 -1.95 -11.11
N GLU A 98 20.49 -2.74 -12.07
CA GLU A 98 19.71 -3.83 -12.72
C GLU A 98 19.22 -4.91 -11.74
N ASP A 99 19.93 -5.13 -10.64
CA ASP A 99 19.60 -6.12 -9.61
C ASP A 99 18.86 -5.53 -8.39
N GLN A 100 18.65 -4.21 -8.39
CA GLN A 100 17.97 -3.48 -7.33
C GLN A 100 16.49 -3.30 -7.66
N ARG A 101 15.62 -4.01 -6.93
CA ARG A 101 14.18 -3.81 -6.99
C ARG A 101 13.82 -2.42 -6.46
N THR A 102 13.08 -1.66 -7.26
CA THR A 102 12.63 -0.31 -6.95
C THR A 102 11.11 -0.24 -7.09
N VAL A 103 10.43 0.21 -6.04
CA VAL A 103 8.99 0.45 -6.04
C VAL A 103 8.76 1.95 -6.02
N VAL A 104 8.02 2.43 -7.02
CA VAL A 104 7.61 3.83 -7.15
C VAL A 104 6.12 3.92 -6.88
N PHE A 105 5.72 4.87 -6.06
CA PHE A 105 4.34 5.07 -5.67
C PHE A 105 3.99 6.55 -5.67
N VAL A 106 2.78 6.88 -6.11
CA VAL A 106 2.23 8.23 -6.05
C VAL A 106 0.78 8.20 -5.62
N LEU A 107 0.42 9.15 -4.76
CA LEU A 107 -0.95 9.44 -4.35
C LEU A 107 -1.28 10.90 -4.62
N ILE A 108 -2.52 11.14 -5.06
CA ILE A 108 -3.10 12.47 -5.23
C ILE A 108 -4.32 12.57 -4.33
N TYR A 109 -4.35 13.64 -3.54
CA TYR A 109 -5.40 13.94 -2.59
C TYR A 109 -6.15 15.20 -3.00
N GLU A 110 -7.46 15.15 -2.84
CA GLU A 110 -8.32 16.32 -2.74
C GLU A 110 -8.80 16.40 -1.29
N ASP A 111 -8.47 17.50 -0.63
CA ASP A 111 -8.51 17.62 0.82
C ASP A 111 -7.73 16.46 1.50
N GLU A 112 -8.40 15.66 2.32
CA GLU A 112 -7.84 14.52 3.04
C GLU A 112 -8.06 13.19 2.28
N LYS A 113 -8.76 13.20 1.15
CA LYS A 113 -9.17 11.99 0.44
C LYS A 113 -8.25 11.73 -0.74
N ALA A 114 -7.60 10.57 -0.76
CA ALA A 114 -6.90 10.10 -1.94
C ALA A 114 -7.91 9.80 -3.07
N ILE A 115 -7.69 10.42 -4.23
CA ILE A 115 -8.55 10.30 -5.43
C ILE A 115 -7.79 9.79 -6.64
N GLY A 116 -6.46 9.89 -6.65
CA GLY A 116 -5.58 9.36 -7.70
C GLY A 116 -4.44 8.54 -7.12
N LYS A 117 -4.02 7.49 -7.81
CA LYS A 117 -2.88 6.67 -7.42
C LYS A 117 -2.20 6.01 -8.61
N ASP A 118 -0.89 5.81 -8.52
CA ASP A 118 -0.18 4.94 -9.45
C ASP A 118 0.97 4.21 -8.75
N ARG A 119 1.35 3.06 -9.30
CA ARG A 119 2.45 2.22 -8.81
C ARG A 119 3.21 1.66 -9.99
N LEU A 120 4.53 1.78 -9.91
CA LEU A 120 5.44 1.17 -10.87
C LEU A 120 6.50 0.37 -10.12
N VAL A 121 6.78 -0.85 -10.56
CA VAL A 121 7.90 -1.65 -10.07
C VAL A 121 8.95 -1.75 -11.16
N ILE A 122 10.20 -1.51 -10.78
CA ILE A 122 11.36 -1.66 -11.65
C ILE A 122 12.21 -2.78 -11.06
N ASN A 123 12.67 -3.69 -11.91
CA ASN A 123 13.40 -4.91 -11.52
C ASN A 123 12.62 -5.77 -10.51
N GLY A 124 11.28 -5.84 -10.66
CA GLY A 124 10.41 -6.73 -9.91
C GLY A 124 10.48 -8.17 -10.41
N PHE A 125 9.67 -9.06 -9.81
CA PHE A 125 9.54 -10.45 -10.27
C PHE A 125 8.28 -10.64 -11.13
N ASP A 126 8.28 -11.69 -11.96
CA ASP A 126 7.16 -11.99 -12.86
C ASP A 126 5.83 -12.08 -12.11
N GLY A 127 4.83 -11.31 -12.56
CA GLY A 127 3.48 -11.25 -11.99
C GLY A 127 3.30 -10.23 -10.86
N GLU A 128 4.34 -9.48 -10.47
CA GLU A 128 4.27 -8.46 -9.41
C GLU A 128 3.53 -7.17 -9.84
N ASP A 129 3.57 -6.83 -11.13
CA ASP A 129 2.91 -5.65 -11.68
C ASP A 129 1.39 -5.83 -11.79
N ASP A 130 0.92 -7.07 -11.97
CA ASP A 130 -0.51 -7.42 -12.01
C ASP A 130 -1.18 -7.31 -10.62
N MET A 131 -0.38 -7.21 -9.56
CA MET A 131 -0.83 -7.14 -8.18
C MET A 131 -1.25 -5.71 -7.84
N LYS A 132 -2.45 -5.32 -8.27
CA LYS A 132 -3.04 -4.01 -7.99
C LYS A 132 -3.24 -3.80 -6.48
N PRO A 133 -2.93 -2.62 -5.91
CA PRO A 133 -3.17 -2.33 -4.50
C PRO A 133 -4.67 -2.46 -4.20
N LYS A 134 -5.01 -3.41 -3.32
CA LYS A 134 -6.40 -3.69 -2.95
C LYS A 134 -6.89 -2.65 -1.94
N VAL A 135 -8.05 -2.07 -2.23
CA VAL A 135 -8.69 -1.10 -1.35
C VAL A 135 -9.23 -1.85 -0.13
N VAL A 136 -8.72 -1.53 1.06
CA VAL A 136 -9.35 -1.94 2.31
C VAL A 136 -10.62 -1.11 2.48
N GLN A 137 -11.77 -1.77 2.62
CA GLN A 137 -13.02 -1.08 2.95
C GLN A 137 -12.86 -0.35 4.29
N GLN A 138 -12.99 0.97 4.24
CA GLN A 138 -13.01 1.84 5.42
C GLN A 138 -14.23 1.47 6.27
N ASN A 139 -14.02 0.67 7.31
CA ASN A 139 -14.90 0.71 8.46
C ASN A 139 -14.60 2.03 9.16
N SER A 140 -15.53 2.98 9.07
CA SER A 140 -15.48 4.27 9.73
C SER A 140 -15.17 4.10 11.23
N ILE A 141 -13.94 4.43 11.61
CA ILE A 141 -13.61 4.84 12.98
C ILE A 141 -13.27 6.32 12.88
N LEU A 142 -14.11 7.13 13.51
CA LEU A 142 -13.95 8.57 13.60
C LEU A 142 -12.69 8.92 14.41
N GLN A 143 -12.13 10.07 14.05
CA GLN A 143 -10.78 10.58 14.36
C GLN A 143 -10.50 10.84 15.85
N GLU A 144 -9.21 10.91 16.19
CA GLU A 144 -8.69 12.15 16.79
C GLU A 144 -7.20 12.37 16.45
N ASN A 145 -6.84 13.63 16.21
CA ASN A 145 -5.48 14.20 16.12
C ASN A 145 -4.71 14.04 14.79
N GLY A 146 -5.20 14.69 13.74
CA GLY A 146 -4.35 15.43 12.79
C GLY A 146 -3.20 14.67 12.11
N ARG A 147 -3.40 13.40 11.74
CA ARG A 147 -2.44 12.62 10.96
C ARG A 147 -3.14 11.83 9.85
N THR A 148 -2.92 12.27 8.61
CA THR A 148 -3.19 11.59 7.33
C THR A 148 -2.53 10.21 7.19
N VAL A 149 -1.56 9.93 8.06
CA VAL A 149 -0.69 8.74 8.06
C VAL A 149 -1.48 7.42 8.00
N SER A 150 -2.66 7.31 8.63
CA SER A 150 -3.43 6.07 8.65
C SER A 150 -4.12 5.72 7.32
N GLN A 151 -4.58 6.72 6.55
CA GLN A 151 -5.16 6.46 5.23
C GLN A 151 -4.07 6.12 4.22
N ASP A 152 -2.92 6.78 4.33
CA ASP A 152 -1.77 6.54 3.46
C ASP A 152 -1.25 5.13 3.66
N ILE A 153 -1.10 4.70 4.93
CA ILE A 153 -0.75 3.32 5.27
C ILE A 153 -1.80 2.34 4.73
N ASP A 154 -3.09 2.63 4.82
CA ASP A 154 -4.15 1.74 4.30
C ASP A 154 -4.12 1.61 2.76
N LEU A 155 -3.76 2.68 2.06
CA LEU A 155 -3.58 2.66 0.60
C LEU A 155 -2.27 2.00 0.17
N MET A 156 -1.28 2.01 1.06
CA MET A 156 -0.04 1.27 0.97
C MET A 156 -0.15 -0.16 1.53
N THR A 157 -1.28 -0.50 2.16
CA THR A 157 -1.51 -1.81 2.77
C THR A 157 -1.67 -2.85 1.68
N GLY A 158 -0.85 -3.89 1.75
CA GLY A 158 -0.66 -4.83 0.65
C GLY A 158 0.77 -4.81 0.10
N MET A 159 1.54 -3.75 0.39
CA MET A 159 2.96 -3.69 0.06
C MET A 159 3.79 -4.33 1.17
N VAL A 160 4.59 -5.33 0.80
CA VAL A 160 5.65 -5.88 1.64
C VAL A 160 6.98 -5.39 1.09
N PHE A 161 7.83 -4.81 1.93
CA PHE A 161 9.17 -4.36 1.54
C PHE A 161 10.17 -5.50 1.61
N GLU A 162 11.02 -5.59 0.58
CA GLU A 162 12.10 -6.57 0.48
C GLU A 162 13.43 -5.95 0.93
N ASN A 163 14.16 -6.67 1.78
CA ASN A 163 15.57 -6.42 2.08
C ASN A 163 16.30 -7.75 2.18
N THR A 164 16.28 -8.50 1.09
CA THR A 164 16.97 -9.78 0.99
C THR A 164 18.27 -9.61 0.21
N LYS A 165 19.27 -10.42 0.56
CA LYS A 165 20.63 -10.36 0.04
C LYS A 165 21.01 -11.63 -0.72
N THR A 166 20.38 -12.75 -0.39
CA THR A 166 20.68 -14.05 -0.99
C THR A 166 19.53 -14.56 -1.85
N LYS A 167 19.85 -15.47 -2.80
CA LYS A 167 18.83 -16.12 -3.62
C LYS A 167 17.75 -16.83 -2.79
N PRO A 168 18.08 -17.66 -1.77
CA PRO A 168 17.06 -18.25 -0.92
C PRO A 168 16.21 -17.20 -0.19
N GLY A 169 16.80 -16.09 0.25
CA GLY A 169 16.08 -15.00 0.91
C GLY A 169 15.05 -14.38 -0.03
N ARG A 170 15.46 -14.10 -1.27
CA ARG A 170 14.60 -13.61 -2.35
C ARG A 170 13.48 -14.59 -2.69
N ASP A 171 13.79 -15.89 -2.80
CA ASP A 171 12.80 -16.94 -3.06
C ASP A 171 11.74 -17.00 -1.95
N PHE A 172 12.16 -16.83 -0.68
CA PHE A 172 11.23 -16.70 0.45
C PHE A 172 10.36 -15.46 0.31
N TYR A 173 10.96 -14.29 0.07
CA TYR A 173 10.24 -13.02 -0.05
C TYR A 173 9.18 -13.08 -1.16
N GLN A 174 9.52 -13.56 -2.35
CA GLN A 174 8.58 -13.63 -3.48
C GLN A 174 7.35 -14.48 -3.11
N LYS A 175 7.57 -15.67 -2.53
CA LYS A 175 6.49 -16.54 -2.06
C LYS A 175 5.66 -15.89 -0.95
N PHE A 176 6.33 -15.24 0.00
CA PHE A 176 5.65 -14.52 1.07
C PHE A 176 4.79 -13.38 0.54
N TYR A 177 5.31 -12.57 -0.39
CA TYR A 177 4.60 -11.45 -1.00
C TYR A 177 3.34 -11.92 -1.74
N LEU A 178 3.46 -13.00 -2.54
CA LEU A 178 2.34 -13.62 -3.24
C LEU A 178 1.25 -14.08 -2.27
N GLU A 179 1.63 -14.85 -1.24
CA GLU A 179 0.68 -15.33 -0.23
C GLU A 179 0.06 -14.20 0.59
N TYR A 180 0.84 -13.16 0.93
CA TYR A 180 0.36 -11.99 1.66
C TYR A 180 -0.77 -11.28 0.92
N ASN A 181 -0.60 -11.06 -0.40
CA ASN A 181 -1.61 -10.43 -1.23
C ASN A 181 -2.80 -11.34 -1.54
N ASN A 182 -2.57 -12.65 -1.73
CA ASN A 182 -3.63 -13.63 -1.99
C ASN A 182 -4.57 -13.78 -0.80
N ASN A 183 -4.03 -13.82 0.42
CA ASN A 183 -4.81 -13.92 1.65
C ASN A 183 -5.49 -12.60 2.05
N ASN A 184 -5.33 -11.53 1.25
CA ASN A 184 -5.90 -10.20 1.52
C ASN A 184 -5.60 -9.72 2.95
N ILE A 185 -4.36 -9.86 3.41
CA ILE A 185 -3.99 -9.48 4.77
C ILE A 185 -4.09 -7.95 4.89
N LYS A 186 -5.16 -7.47 5.53
CA LYS A 186 -5.45 -6.04 5.72
C LYS A 186 -4.76 -5.54 6.99
N GLY A 187 -3.45 -5.43 6.91
CA GLY A 187 -2.65 -4.84 7.99
C GLY A 187 -2.88 -3.33 8.10
N ASN A 188 -2.67 -2.74 9.27
CA ASN A 188 -2.67 -1.29 9.45
C ASN A 188 -1.24 -0.73 9.53
N GLU A 189 -0.24 -1.54 9.19
CA GLU A 189 1.17 -1.19 9.23
C GLU A 189 1.89 -1.77 8.01
N ILE A 190 2.98 -1.11 7.64
CA ILE A 190 3.89 -1.57 6.60
C ILE A 190 4.58 -2.87 7.05
N VAL A 191 4.63 -3.87 6.17
CA VAL A 191 5.38 -5.12 6.42
C VAL A 191 6.73 -5.05 5.73
N LYS A 192 7.80 -5.44 6.43
CA LYS A 192 9.17 -5.50 5.89
C LYS A 192 9.80 -6.86 6.14
N VAL A 193 10.43 -7.44 5.12
CA VAL A 193 11.17 -8.71 5.18
C VAL A 193 12.67 -8.43 5.06
N ASP A 194 13.38 -8.53 6.18
CA ASP A 194 14.82 -8.29 6.30
C ASP A 194 15.63 -9.59 6.38
N GLU A 195 16.70 -9.68 5.60
CA GLU A 195 17.71 -10.74 5.69
C GLU A 195 19.00 -10.24 6.35
N VAL A 196 19.38 -10.88 7.44
CA VAL A 196 20.65 -10.64 8.14
C VAL A 196 21.56 -11.84 7.90
N LEU A 197 22.74 -11.58 7.32
CA LEU A 197 23.78 -12.60 7.18
C LEU A 197 24.32 -12.97 8.56
N ALA A 198 24.38 -14.26 8.85
CA ALA A 198 24.89 -14.82 10.10
C ALA A 198 26.23 -15.53 9.87
N ILE A 199 26.92 -15.86 10.96
CA ILE A 199 28.21 -16.57 10.92
C ILE A 199 28.00 -17.97 10.33
N GLY A 200 28.98 -18.43 9.54
CA GLY A 200 28.98 -19.76 8.92
C GLY A 200 28.15 -19.85 7.64
N GLY A 201 27.86 -18.72 6.98
CA GLY A 201 27.11 -18.69 5.71
C GLY A 201 25.60 -18.92 5.87
N ASN A 202 25.11 -18.97 7.11
CA ASN A 202 23.69 -18.99 7.41
C ASN A 202 23.10 -17.59 7.26
N THR A 203 21.80 -17.50 7.03
CA THR A 203 21.09 -16.22 7.03
C THR A 203 19.84 -16.31 7.87
N GLN A 204 19.46 -15.19 8.46
CA GLN A 204 18.27 -15.06 9.30
C GLN A 204 17.30 -14.12 8.61
N ILE A 205 16.06 -14.56 8.45
CA ILE A 205 14.95 -13.73 8.00
C ILE A 205 14.26 -13.14 9.22
N LYS A 206 13.94 -11.85 9.15
CA LYS A 206 13.19 -11.08 10.14
C LYS A 206 12.05 -10.38 9.43
N ILE A 207 10.84 -10.50 9.97
CA ILE A 207 9.64 -9.87 9.40
C ILE A 207 9.11 -8.88 10.42
N TYR A 208 9.04 -7.62 9.99
CA TYR A 208 8.55 -6.51 10.77
C TYR A 208 7.17 -6.09 10.29
N ALA A 209 6.32 -5.66 11.22
CA ALA A 209 5.12 -4.88 10.95
C ALA A 209 5.27 -3.55 11.71
N GLY A 210 5.38 -2.45 10.96
CA GLY A 210 5.93 -1.20 11.50
C GLY A 210 7.34 -1.43 12.07
N ASP A 211 7.54 -1.06 13.33
CA ASP A 211 8.80 -1.28 14.06
C ASP A 211 8.85 -2.62 14.82
N ASN A 212 7.74 -3.36 14.84
CA ASN A 212 7.61 -4.57 15.65
C ASN A 212 8.11 -5.80 14.91
N LEU A 213 9.05 -6.53 15.51
CA LEU A 213 9.52 -7.82 14.98
C LEU A 213 8.46 -8.90 15.26
N VAL A 214 7.80 -9.36 14.21
CA VAL A 214 6.71 -10.35 14.30
C VAL A 214 7.22 -11.77 14.13
N VAL A 215 8.17 -11.98 13.22
CA VAL A 215 8.72 -13.30 12.90
C VAL A 215 10.22 -13.21 12.74
N GLN A 216 10.94 -14.21 13.24
CA GLN A 216 12.35 -14.41 12.91
C GLN A 216 12.71 -15.89 12.83
N PHE A 217 13.55 -16.27 11.88
CA PHE A 217 14.01 -17.65 11.72
C PHE A 217 15.28 -17.75 10.88
N PHE A 218 16.05 -18.82 11.04
CA PHE A 218 17.17 -19.13 10.14
C PHE A 218 16.65 -19.78 8.85
N LEU A 219 17.16 -19.31 7.73
CA LEU A 219 16.73 -19.75 6.42
C LEU A 219 17.40 -21.07 6.01
N ASN A 220 16.61 -21.98 5.44
CA ASN A 220 17.10 -23.20 4.80
C ASN A 220 16.71 -23.15 3.31
N PRO A 221 17.65 -23.33 2.36
CA PRO A 221 17.36 -23.22 0.93
C PRO A 221 16.39 -24.27 0.37
N ARG A 222 16.06 -25.33 1.12
CA ARG A 222 15.12 -26.35 0.65
C ARG A 222 13.73 -25.74 0.46
N SER A 223 13.20 -25.85 -0.77
CA SER A 223 11.88 -25.32 -1.14
C SER A 223 10.75 -25.71 -0.17
N SER A 224 10.74 -26.96 0.33
CA SER A 224 9.76 -27.41 1.32
C SER A 224 9.79 -26.60 2.62
N TYR A 225 10.99 -26.28 3.10
CA TYR A 225 11.18 -25.46 4.29
C TYR A 225 10.78 -24.01 4.04
N ILE A 226 11.15 -23.45 2.87
CA ILE A 226 10.75 -22.09 2.49
C ILE A 226 9.22 -21.98 2.48
N ASN A 227 8.52 -22.92 1.84
CA ASN A 227 7.04 -22.93 1.80
C ASN A 227 6.43 -23.05 3.20
N GLU A 228 6.99 -23.91 4.06
CA GLU A 228 6.53 -24.04 5.45
C GLU A 228 6.69 -22.72 6.21
N MET A 229 7.87 -22.09 6.09
CA MET A 229 8.14 -20.82 6.75
C MET A 229 7.28 -19.68 6.20
N VAL A 230 6.95 -19.68 4.91
CA VAL A 230 6.00 -18.73 4.32
C VAL A 230 4.63 -18.86 5.00
N ASN A 231 4.08 -20.09 5.05
CA ASN A 231 2.78 -20.33 5.67
C ASN A 231 2.75 -19.91 7.15
N GLN A 232 3.78 -20.28 7.91
CA GLN A 232 3.89 -19.89 9.32
C GLN A 232 4.01 -18.37 9.48
N SER A 233 4.79 -17.71 8.63
CA SER A 233 5.01 -16.27 8.68
C SER A 233 3.73 -15.50 8.38
N ILE A 234 3.01 -15.91 7.33
CA ILE A 234 1.71 -15.36 6.95
C ILE A 234 0.71 -15.47 8.10
N ALA A 235 0.60 -16.64 8.73
CA ALA A 235 -0.28 -16.83 9.86
C ALA A 235 0.06 -15.92 11.05
N ARG A 236 1.36 -15.76 11.37
CA ARG A 236 1.82 -14.89 12.46
C ARG A 236 1.56 -13.42 12.18
N VAL A 237 1.85 -12.95 10.97
CA VAL A 237 1.60 -11.56 10.56
C VAL A 237 0.11 -11.25 10.57
N HIS A 238 -0.72 -12.15 10.03
CA HIS A 238 -2.17 -11.99 10.08
C HIS A 238 -2.70 -11.93 11.52
N GLN A 239 -2.22 -12.83 12.39
CA GLN A 239 -2.59 -12.85 13.80
C GLN A 239 -2.19 -11.57 14.53
N TYR A 240 -0.98 -11.07 14.27
CA TYR A 240 -0.51 -9.81 14.82
C TYR A 240 -1.45 -8.65 14.44
N PHE A 241 -1.85 -8.52 13.17
CA PHE A 241 -2.78 -7.48 12.76
C PHE A 241 -4.16 -7.59 13.40
N ILE A 242 -4.68 -8.81 13.59
CA ILE A 242 -5.94 -9.02 14.32
C ILE A 242 -5.82 -8.50 15.77
N GLN A 243 -4.71 -8.80 16.44
CA GLN A 243 -4.48 -8.40 17.83
C GLN A 243 -4.33 -6.88 17.96
N THR A 244 -3.49 -6.27 17.14
CA THR A 244 -3.25 -4.82 17.16
C THR A 244 -4.52 -4.04 16.83
N LYS A 245 -5.32 -4.51 15.86
CA LYS A 245 -6.62 -3.92 15.55
C LYS A 245 -7.58 -3.95 16.75
N ALA A 246 -7.64 -5.07 17.47
CA ALA A 246 -8.51 -5.20 18.65
C ALA A 246 -8.06 -4.27 19.80
N ILE A 247 -6.75 -4.12 20.01
CA ILE A 247 -6.20 -3.21 21.02
C ILE A 247 -6.57 -1.76 20.68
N ASN A 248 -6.33 -1.33 19.44
CA ASN A 248 -6.63 0.03 18.99
C ASN A 248 -8.13 0.37 19.12
N GLN A 249 -9.03 -0.61 18.94
CA GLN A 249 -10.47 -0.40 19.14
C GLN A 249 -10.86 -0.19 20.62
N ASN A 250 -10.16 -0.81 21.56
CA ASN A 250 -10.47 -0.75 22.99
C ASN A 250 -9.89 0.49 23.69
N THR A 251 -8.74 0.99 23.22
CA THR A 251 -8.11 2.20 23.79
C THR A 251 -8.93 3.48 23.54
N ILE A 252 -9.85 3.47 22.56
CA ILE A 252 -10.69 4.64 22.18
C ILE A 252 -11.91 4.82 23.12
N GLN A 253 -12.13 3.93 24.10
CA GLN A 253 -13.33 3.92 24.96
C GLN A 253 -13.17 4.61 26.32
N TYR A 254 -12.20 5.51 26.51
CA TYR A 254 -12.02 6.25 27.77
C TYR A 254 -11.90 7.76 27.57
#